data_AF-A0A9D9DUH6-F1
#
_entry.id   AF-A0A9D9DUH6-F1
#
_cell.length_a   1.000
_cell.length_b   1.000
_cell.length_c   1.000
_cell.angle_alpha   90.00
_cell.angle_beta   90.00
_cell.angle_gamma   90.00
#
_symmetry.space_group_name_H-M   'P 1'
#
loop_
_entity.id
_entity.type
_entity.pdbx_description
1 polymer ?
#
loop_
_entity_poly.entity_id
_entity_poly.type
_entity_poly.pdbx_seq_one_letter_code
_entity_poly.pdbx_strand_id
1 'polypeptide(L)'
;IQNVPEEEIAGIRTRRRHELIDFVKERLQQEWPVRGENPQNLVKALNRLNPDVLTIGFARRFATYKRAHLLFKNIERLSRIVNDPDRPVQFIFAGKAHPADEAGQALIAQIMEVSRREEFLGKVVFIENYNIDVAKHLIQGVDVWMNTPTRKMEASGTSGEKALMNGVLNFSVLDGWWAEGYREGAGWALSEEQTYENTAYQDELDAETIYTMLETEVCPDFYEGHKPGNNPVWIGHIRNSFALIAPHYTMRRQLDDYYRQYYYDLSERYHHLTENGGAGLEKLGQWVQRVASSWPDIRAVSFRCRDSTNAPLQMGQECVFEVDVFMAGLQAEEIGVEVVFGHKVNDKVQELSSVKAMEPTAFKDGVATYSARLVLEGSGVYDYAFRAFPKNAGKERGKGSRLLKWL
;
A
#
# COMPACT_ATOMS: atom_id res chain seq x y z
N ILE A 1 -24.89 6.76 6.59
CA ILE A 1 -24.17 8.04 6.79
C ILE A 1 -24.81 9.21 6.05
N GLN A 2 -25.21 9.05 4.77
CA GLN A 2 -25.77 10.16 3.99
C GLN A 2 -27.06 10.77 4.56
N ASN A 3 -27.91 9.96 5.21
CA ASN A 3 -29.16 10.41 5.84
C ASN A 3 -28.98 10.93 7.28
N VAL A 4 -27.76 10.91 7.83
CA VAL A 4 -27.50 11.40 9.20
C VAL A 4 -27.43 12.93 9.16
N PRO A 5 -28.13 13.64 10.06
CA PRO A 5 -28.08 15.10 10.15
C PRO A 5 -26.65 15.63 10.30
N GLU A 6 -26.34 16.74 9.62
CA GLU A 6 -24.99 17.34 9.65
C GLU A 6 -24.57 17.74 11.07
N GLU A 7 -25.52 18.31 11.83
CA GLU A 7 -25.31 18.72 13.22
C GLU A 7 -24.93 17.55 14.14
N GLU A 8 -25.42 16.35 13.87
CA GLU A 8 -25.08 15.16 14.65
C GLU A 8 -23.62 14.74 14.39
N ILE A 9 -23.20 14.70 13.12
CA ILE A 9 -21.81 14.40 12.74
C ILE A 9 -20.87 15.47 13.31
N ALA A 10 -21.19 16.74 13.09
CA ALA A 10 -20.47 17.90 13.59
C ALA A 10 -20.32 17.87 15.13
N GLY A 11 -21.41 17.61 15.85
CA GLY A 11 -21.42 17.52 17.30
C GLY A 11 -20.54 16.39 17.84
N ILE A 12 -20.58 15.21 17.20
CA ILE A 12 -19.69 14.09 17.57
C ILE A 12 -18.23 14.45 17.34
N ARG A 13 -17.89 15.00 16.17
CA ARG A 13 -16.51 15.37 15.82
C ARG A 13 -15.96 16.46 16.75
N THR A 14 -16.74 17.50 17.02
CA THR A 14 -16.38 18.57 17.95
C THR A 14 -16.11 17.99 19.34
N ARG A 15 -17.01 17.17 19.87
CA ARG A 15 -16.82 16.54 21.19
C ARG A 15 -15.56 15.68 21.24
N ARG A 16 -15.29 14.86 20.22
CA ARG A 16 -14.08 14.02 20.18
C ARG A 16 -12.79 14.84 20.12
N ARG A 17 -12.80 15.96 19.39
CA ARG A 17 -11.67 16.88 19.34
C ARG A 17 -11.43 17.54 20.71
N HIS A 18 -12.49 18.00 21.37
CA HIS A 18 -12.42 18.56 22.73
C HIS A 18 -11.84 17.53 23.72
N GLU A 19 -12.36 16.30 23.73
CA GLU A 19 -11.85 15.18 24.55
C GLU A 19 -10.36 14.88 24.27
N LEU A 20 -9.90 15.00 23.02
CA LEU A 20 -8.49 14.84 22.68
C LEU A 20 -7.64 15.98 23.24
N ILE A 21 -8.09 17.23 23.17
CA ILE A 21 -7.31 18.36 23.68
C ILE A 21 -7.17 18.28 25.21
N ASP A 22 -8.23 17.89 25.91
CA ASP A 22 -8.16 17.66 27.36
C ASP A 22 -7.15 16.55 27.68
N PHE A 23 -7.21 15.42 26.96
CA PHE A 23 -6.24 14.35 27.08
C PHE A 23 -4.80 14.83 26.81
N VAL A 24 -4.58 15.64 25.77
CA VAL A 24 -3.25 16.20 25.48
C VAL A 24 -2.77 17.07 26.64
N LYS A 25 -3.62 17.97 27.15
CA LYS A 25 -3.28 18.85 28.28
C LYS A 25 -2.88 18.05 29.53
N GLU A 26 -3.63 17.00 29.87
CA GLU A 26 -3.30 16.10 30.96
C GLU A 26 -1.94 15.40 30.75
N ARG A 27 -1.67 14.90 29.54
CA ARG A 27 -0.40 14.24 29.23
C ARG A 27 0.78 15.22 29.31
N LEU A 28 0.63 16.45 28.81
CA LEU A 28 1.70 17.45 28.92
C LEU A 28 1.99 17.81 30.38
N GLN A 29 0.97 17.96 31.22
CA GLN A 29 1.13 18.22 32.65
C GLN A 29 1.88 17.09 33.38
N GLN A 30 1.71 15.85 32.96
CA GLN A 30 2.42 14.70 33.53
C GLN A 30 3.87 14.57 33.01
N GLU A 31 4.07 14.79 31.72
CA GLU A 31 5.35 14.50 31.05
C GLU A 31 6.37 15.65 31.13
N TRP A 32 5.94 16.91 31.08
CA TRP A 32 6.85 18.07 31.02
C TRP A 32 7.67 18.26 32.31
N PRO A 33 7.10 18.12 33.52
CA PRO A 33 7.88 18.21 34.76
C PRO A 33 8.95 17.12 34.86
N VAL A 34 8.63 15.90 34.41
CA VAL A 34 9.58 14.76 34.43
C VAL A 34 10.76 15.01 33.48
N ARG A 35 10.52 15.71 32.36
CA ARG A 35 11.55 16.13 31.40
C ARG A 35 12.42 17.30 31.86
N GLY A 36 12.05 17.98 32.95
CA GLY A 36 12.71 19.22 33.37
C GLY A 36 12.43 20.41 32.44
N GLU A 37 11.28 20.41 31.76
CA GLU A 37 10.86 21.54 30.91
C GLU A 37 10.57 22.79 31.75
N ASN A 38 10.72 23.97 31.14
CA ASN A 38 10.40 25.23 31.80
C ASN A 38 8.89 25.29 32.15
N PRO A 39 8.49 25.42 33.43
CA PRO A 39 7.08 25.50 33.81
C PRO A 39 6.30 26.64 33.14
N GLN A 40 6.96 27.74 32.78
CA GLN A 40 6.33 28.84 32.03
C GLN A 40 5.92 28.40 30.62
N ASN A 41 6.75 27.59 29.95
CA ASN A 41 6.43 27.05 28.64
C ASN A 41 5.25 26.08 28.73
N LEU A 42 5.15 25.29 29.79
CA LEU A 42 4.00 24.41 30.02
C LEU A 42 2.70 25.23 30.12
N VAL A 43 2.67 26.25 30.98
CA VAL A 43 1.49 27.12 31.13
C VAL A 43 1.12 27.78 29.81
N LYS A 44 2.11 28.31 29.05
CA LYS A 44 1.88 28.88 27.71
C LYS A 44 1.29 27.84 26.75
N ALA A 45 1.86 26.64 26.69
CA ALA A 45 1.40 25.59 25.79
C ALA A 45 -0.05 25.17 26.12
N LEU A 46 -0.38 24.97 27.40
CA LEU A 46 -1.72 24.62 27.85
C LEU A 46 -2.75 25.70 27.49
N ASN A 47 -2.37 26.98 27.60
CA ASN A 47 -3.25 28.11 27.26
C ASN A 47 -3.43 28.29 25.75
N ARG A 48 -2.46 27.85 24.94
CA ARG A 48 -2.50 27.97 23.47
C ARG A 48 -3.19 26.79 22.78
N LEU A 49 -3.23 25.62 23.41
CA LEU A 49 -4.00 24.48 22.94
C LEU A 49 -5.49 24.80 22.95
N ASN A 50 -6.08 24.85 21.76
CA ASN A 50 -7.45 25.30 21.55
C ASN A 50 -8.25 24.21 20.81
N PRO A 51 -9.34 23.69 21.42
CA PRO A 51 -10.13 22.63 20.82
C PRO A 51 -10.94 23.06 19.59
N ASP A 52 -11.06 24.36 19.31
CA ASP A 52 -11.74 24.87 18.12
C ASP A 52 -10.80 25.04 16.90
N VAL A 53 -9.51 24.69 17.05
CA VAL A 53 -8.50 24.77 15.99
C VAL A 53 -8.39 23.45 15.22
N LEU A 54 -8.17 23.55 13.91
CA LEU A 54 -7.90 22.41 13.04
C LEU A 54 -6.74 21.58 13.60
N THR A 55 -7.04 20.35 13.97
CA THR A 55 -6.06 19.46 14.61
C THR A 55 -5.60 18.37 13.65
N ILE A 56 -4.31 18.38 13.31
CA ILE A 56 -3.68 17.40 12.45
C ILE A 56 -2.85 16.43 13.29
N GLY A 57 -3.16 15.13 13.18
CA GLY A 57 -2.44 14.06 13.85
C GLY A 57 -1.37 13.44 12.96
N PHE A 58 -0.19 13.21 13.53
CA PHE A 58 0.85 12.36 12.96
C PHE A 58 1.31 11.36 14.02
N ALA A 59 0.85 10.10 13.95
CA ALA A 59 1.26 9.12 14.95
C ALA A 59 1.59 7.73 14.43
N ARG A 60 2.85 7.33 14.57
CA ARG A 60 3.40 6.07 14.09
C ARG A 60 4.80 5.80 14.63
N ARG A 61 5.36 4.63 14.30
CA ARG A 61 6.81 4.40 14.49
C ARG A 61 7.58 5.43 13.68
N PHE A 62 8.53 6.11 14.32
CA PHE A 62 9.47 7.00 13.65
C PHE A 62 10.54 6.18 12.95
N ALA A 63 10.64 6.39 11.64
CA ALA A 63 11.64 5.86 10.73
C ALA A 63 11.80 6.86 9.57
N THR A 64 12.96 6.90 8.94
CA THR A 64 13.31 7.90 7.91
C THR A 64 12.31 7.93 6.76
N TYR A 65 11.90 6.77 6.26
CA TYR A 65 10.94 6.66 5.15
C TYR A 65 9.52 7.14 5.49
N LYS A 66 9.16 7.37 6.77
CA LYS A 66 7.86 7.96 7.14
C LYS A 66 7.82 9.48 6.99
N ARG A 67 8.98 10.11 6.81
CA ARG A 67 9.20 11.53 6.54
C ARG A 67 8.37 12.50 7.40
N ALA A 68 8.31 12.26 8.71
CA ALA A 68 7.69 13.17 9.67
C ALA A 68 8.29 14.58 9.63
N HIS A 69 9.55 14.69 9.16
CA HIS A 69 10.28 15.94 9.09
C HIS A 69 9.88 16.87 7.94
N LEU A 70 9.06 16.43 6.97
CA LEU A 70 8.68 17.27 5.82
C LEU A 70 8.03 18.58 6.26
N LEU A 71 7.19 18.52 7.30
CA LEU A 71 6.53 19.70 7.86
C LEU A 71 7.49 20.75 8.42
N PHE A 72 8.75 20.39 8.68
CA PHE A 72 9.76 21.29 9.25
C PHE A 72 10.81 21.73 8.22
N LYS A 73 10.61 21.43 6.93
CA LYS A 73 11.52 21.87 5.85
C LYS A 73 11.50 23.39 5.67
N ASN A 74 10.33 24.02 5.82
CA ASN A 74 10.14 25.47 5.74
C ASN A 74 9.51 25.97 7.04
N ILE A 75 10.36 26.26 8.04
CA ILE A 75 9.93 26.65 9.38
C ILE A 75 9.12 27.95 9.34
N GLU A 76 9.49 28.89 8.48
CA GLU A 76 8.83 30.18 8.34
C GLU A 76 7.42 30.04 7.78
N ARG A 77 7.22 29.17 6.77
CA ARG A 77 5.89 28.87 6.22
C ARG A 77 5.04 28.07 7.22
N LEU A 78 5.62 27.07 7.89
CA LEU A 78 4.91 26.35 8.97
C LEU A 78 4.47 27.33 10.07
N SER A 79 5.35 28.24 10.49
CA SER A 79 5.03 29.26 11.51
C SER A 79 3.85 30.12 11.08
N ARG A 80 3.78 30.55 9.81
CA ARG A 80 2.64 31.31 9.30
C ARG A 80 1.34 30.50 9.37
N ILE A 81 1.37 29.23 8.97
CA ILE A 81 0.19 28.35 8.98
C ILE A 81 -0.35 28.14 10.40
N VAL A 82 0.52 27.79 11.36
CA VAL A 82 0.07 27.53 12.74
C VAL A 82 -0.31 28.82 13.50
N ASN A 83 0.15 29.98 13.04
CA ASN A 83 -0.14 31.29 13.62
C ASN A 83 -1.12 32.14 12.79
N ASP A 84 -1.77 31.58 11.77
CA ASP A 84 -2.79 32.30 11.01
C ASP A 84 -3.90 32.79 11.97
N PRO A 85 -4.26 34.08 11.96
CA PRO A 85 -5.23 34.65 12.90
C PRO A 85 -6.65 34.15 12.66
N ASP A 86 -6.98 33.77 11.43
CA ASP A 86 -8.32 33.38 11.01
C ASP A 86 -8.45 31.86 10.89
N ARG A 87 -7.37 31.19 10.46
CA ARG A 87 -7.32 29.76 10.11
C ARG A 87 -6.10 29.05 10.71
N PRO A 88 -5.91 29.10 12.04
CA PRO A 88 -4.76 28.47 12.69
C PRO A 88 -4.75 26.96 12.52
N VAL A 89 -3.59 26.33 12.66
CA VAL A 89 -3.46 24.86 12.66
C VAL A 89 -2.67 24.40 13.86
N GLN A 90 -3.05 23.26 14.43
CA GLN A 90 -2.26 22.58 15.44
C GLN A 90 -1.90 21.15 15.00
N PHE A 91 -0.68 20.74 15.30
CA PHE A 91 -0.12 19.43 15.01
C PHE A 91 0.13 18.65 16.29
N ILE A 92 -0.37 17.43 16.34
CA ILE A 92 -0.09 16.49 17.42
C ILE A 92 0.68 15.30 16.87
N PHE A 93 1.95 15.23 17.25
CA PHE A 93 2.84 14.12 16.95
C PHE A 93 2.81 13.10 18.09
N ALA A 94 2.86 11.82 17.75
CA ALA A 94 3.12 10.78 18.74
C ALA A 94 3.85 9.60 18.11
N GLY A 95 4.76 8.96 18.84
CA GLY A 95 5.42 7.79 18.31
C GLY A 95 6.61 7.33 19.13
N LYS A 96 7.27 6.31 18.61
CA LYS A 96 8.49 5.74 19.17
C LYS A 96 9.47 5.46 18.03
N ALA A 97 10.75 5.68 18.28
CA ALA A 97 11.82 5.16 17.47
C ALA A 97 12.31 3.84 18.07
N HIS A 98 12.87 2.96 17.24
CA HIS A 98 13.54 1.78 17.76
C HIS A 98 14.83 2.20 18.52
N PRO A 99 15.23 1.54 19.62
CA PRO A 99 16.44 1.93 20.36
C PRO A 99 17.72 1.94 19.53
N ALA A 100 17.79 1.11 18.48
CA ALA A 100 18.90 1.05 17.53
C ALA A 100 18.71 1.93 16.26
N ASP A 101 17.62 2.69 16.17
CA ASP A 101 17.32 3.56 15.02
C ASP A 101 17.65 5.02 15.37
N GLU A 102 18.93 5.36 15.28
CA GLU A 102 19.46 6.69 15.60
C GLU A 102 18.80 7.79 14.74
N ALA A 103 18.53 7.50 13.47
CA ALA A 103 17.87 8.43 12.58
C ALA A 103 16.41 8.70 13.01
N GLY A 104 15.67 7.65 13.40
CA GLY A 104 14.34 7.79 14.00
C GLY A 104 14.35 8.61 15.30
N GLN A 105 15.36 8.44 16.14
CA GLN A 105 15.53 9.22 17.38
C GLN A 105 15.86 10.69 17.09
N ALA A 106 16.74 10.95 16.12
CA ALA A 106 17.08 12.31 15.69
C ALA A 106 15.85 13.07 15.15
N LEU A 107 14.96 12.38 14.42
CA LEU A 107 13.69 12.96 13.98
C LEU A 107 12.79 13.38 15.14
N ILE A 108 12.67 12.55 16.18
CA ILE A 108 11.91 12.89 17.39
C ILE A 108 12.56 14.10 18.09
N ALA A 109 13.89 14.10 18.22
CA ALA A 109 14.63 15.22 18.83
C ALA A 109 14.39 16.53 18.06
N GLN A 110 14.41 16.51 16.73
CA GLN A 110 14.12 17.67 15.89
C GLN A 110 12.70 18.19 16.13
N ILE A 111 11.69 17.30 16.18
CA ILE A 111 10.30 17.70 16.45
C ILE A 111 10.18 18.34 17.83
N MET A 112 10.81 17.73 18.84
CA MET A 112 10.84 18.27 20.19
C MET A 112 11.50 19.65 20.24
N GLU A 113 12.63 19.84 19.56
CA GLU A 113 13.30 21.14 19.47
C GLU A 113 12.41 22.20 18.84
N VAL A 114 11.77 21.90 17.69
CA VAL A 114 10.85 22.83 17.04
C VAL A 114 9.65 23.15 17.93
N SER A 115 9.06 22.14 18.60
CA SER A 115 7.90 22.32 19.48
C SER A 115 8.14 23.27 20.66
N ARG A 116 9.41 23.44 21.06
CA ARG A 116 9.83 24.32 22.16
C ARG A 116 10.02 25.77 21.76
N ARG A 117 10.07 26.10 20.45
CA ARG A 117 10.22 27.49 20.00
C ARG A 117 8.94 28.27 20.27
N GLU A 118 9.07 29.55 20.58
CA GLU A 118 7.96 30.39 21.05
C GLU A 118 6.82 30.44 20.02
N GLU A 119 7.12 30.43 18.74
CA GLU A 119 6.15 30.45 17.63
C GLU A 119 5.38 29.13 17.46
N PHE A 120 5.85 28.02 18.04
CA PHE A 120 5.24 26.68 17.94
C PHE A 120 4.69 26.14 19.26
N LEU A 121 5.00 26.78 20.39
CA LEU A 121 4.53 26.35 21.72
C LEU A 121 3.00 26.23 21.76
N GLY A 122 2.51 25.03 22.11
CA GLY A 122 1.09 24.69 22.18
C GLY A 122 0.40 24.50 20.82
N LYS A 123 1.15 24.59 19.73
CA LYS A 123 0.67 24.43 18.34
C LYS A 123 1.31 23.24 17.65
N VAL A 124 2.56 22.93 17.98
CA VAL A 124 3.21 21.68 17.67
C VAL A 124 3.44 20.97 18.98
N VAL A 125 2.82 19.80 19.16
CA VAL A 125 2.89 19.02 20.41
C VAL A 125 3.36 17.61 20.10
N PHE A 126 4.25 17.09 20.94
CA PHE A 126 4.68 15.70 20.89
C PHE A 126 4.20 14.96 22.15
N ILE A 127 3.40 13.90 21.97
CA ILE A 127 2.94 13.00 23.02
C ILE A 127 3.83 11.77 23.07
N GLU A 128 4.39 11.50 24.23
CA GLU A 128 5.29 10.37 24.42
C GLU A 128 4.53 9.04 24.57
N ASN A 129 5.28 7.95 24.41
CA ASN A 129 4.81 6.59 24.66
C ASN A 129 3.55 6.20 23.87
N TYR A 130 3.56 6.45 22.54
CA TYR A 130 2.48 6.01 21.66
C TYR A 130 2.19 4.51 21.84
N ASN A 131 0.94 4.22 22.20
CA ASN A 131 0.38 2.90 22.48
C ASN A 131 -1.09 2.88 22.06
N ILE A 132 -1.82 1.80 22.36
CA ILE A 132 -3.24 1.67 21.97
C ILE A 132 -4.11 2.76 22.61
N ASP A 133 -3.79 3.18 23.83
CA ASP A 133 -4.54 4.22 24.54
C ASP A 133 -4.38 5.59 23.87
N VAL A 134 -3.14 6.04 23.64
CA VAL A 134 -2.85 7.28 22.90
C VAL A 134 -3.43 7.21 21.48
N ALA A 135 -3.32 6.05 20.82
CA ALA A 135 -3.90 5.85 19.49
C ALA A 135 -5.41 6.06 19.49
N LYS A 136 -6.13 5.52 20.49
CA LYS A 136 -7.59 5.66 20.61
C LYS A 136 -8.01 7.13 20.70
N HIS A 137 -7.32 7.93 21.52
CA HIS A 137 -7.60 9.36 21.62
C HIS A 137 -7.30 10.11 20.31
N LEU A 138 -6.14 9.85 19.70
CA LEU A 138 -5.74 10.53 18.46
C LEU A 138 -6.66 10.20 17.29
N ILE A 139 -6.87 8.91 16.97
CA ILE A 139 -7.69 8.49 15.83
C ILE A 139 -9.16 8.90 15.97
N GLN A 140 -9.62 9.20 17.19
CA GLN A 140 -10.98 9.69 17.44
C GLN A 140 -11.05 11.21 17.36
N GLY A 141 -10.04 11.92 17.86
CA GLY A 141 -10.14 13.36 18.09
C GLY A 141 -9.47 14.28 17.07
N VAL A 142 -8.44 13.84 16.34
CA VAL A 142 -7.82 14.71 15.32
C VAL A 142 -8.78 14.87 14.14
N ASP A 143 -8.76 16.00 13.44
CA ASP A 143 -9.63 16.24 12.28
C ASP A 143 -9.02 15.66 11.00
N VAL A 144 -7.69 15.74 10.88
CA VAL A 144 -6.93 15.18 9.76
C VAL A 144 -5.85 14.24 10.27
N TRP A 145 -5.76 13.06 9.67
CA TRP A 145 -4.69 12.09 9.89
C TRP A 145 -3.67 12.19 8.75
N MET A 146 -2.47 12.67 9.07
CA MET A 146 -1.44 12.93 8.08
C MET A 146 -0.40 11.80 8.00
N ASN A 147 -0.08 11.36 6.79
CA ASN A 147 1.02 10.42 6.53
C ASN A 147 1.85 10.87 5.32
N THR A 148 3.17 10.89 5.45
CA THR A 148 4.06 11.34 4.38
C THR A 148 5.10 10.27 3.99
N PRO A 149 4.71 9.01 3.75
CA PRO A 149 5.69 7.97 3.44
C PRO A 149 6.44 8.29 2.14
N THR A 150 7.69 7.89 2.05
CA THR A 150 8.39 7.79 0.76
C THR A 150 7.60 6.84 -0.14
N ARG A 151 7.31 7.26 -1.37
CA ARG A 151 6.54 6.48 -2.34
C ARG A 151 7.09 5.05 -2.47
N LYS A 152 6.21 4.06 -2.56
CA LYS A 152 6.50 2.62 -2.66
C LYS A 152 7.17 2.00 -1.42
N MET A 153 7.30 2.74 -0.32
CA MET A 153 7.89 2.24 0.94
C MET A 153 6.82 1.93 1.99
N GLU A 154 5.57 2.35 1.78
CA GLU A 154 4.43 1.88 2.55
C GLU A 154 3.72 0.74 1.82
N ALA A 155 3.74 -0.47 2.40
CA ALA A 155 3.01 -1.59 1.81
C ALA A 155 1.48 -1.40 1.90
N SER A 156 0.98 -0.76 2.96
CA SER A 156 -0.45 -0.51 3.18
C SER A 156 -0.63 0.68 4.13
N GLY A 157 -0.89 0.45 5.42
CA GLY A 157 -0.94 1.50 6.45
C GLY A 157 -2.28 1.59 7.20
N THR A 158 -2.51 0.67 8.14
CA THR A 158 -3.82 0.52 8.80
C THR A 158 -4.24 1.65 9.76
N SER A 159 -3.35 2.59 10.11
CA SER A 159 -3.72 3.72 10.98
C SER A 159 -4.65 4.71 10.29
N GLY A 160 -4.45 4.94 9.00
CA GLY A 160 -5.33 5.81 8.21
C GLY A 160 -6.73 5.22 8.06
N GLU A 161 -6.82 3.90 7.88
CA GLU A 161 -8.08 3.15 7.87
C GLU A 161 -8.84 3.31 9.21
N LYS A 162 -8.14 3.17 10.34
CA LYS A 162 -8.72 3.36 11.68
C LYS A 162 -9.21 4.79 11.91
N ALA A 163 -8.43 5.78 11.48
CA ALA A 163 -8.81 7.19 11.57
C ALA A 163 -10.08 7.47 10.74
N LEU A 164 -10.11 6.96 9.51
CA LEU A 164 -11.26 7.07 8.61
C LEU A 164 -12.54 6.48 9.23
N MET A 165 -12.45 5.33 9.90
CA MET A 165 -13.58 4.71 10.59
C MET A 165 -14.14 5.56 11.76
N ASN A 166 -13.41 6.59 12.19
CA ASN A 166 -13.85 7.56 13.20
C ASN A 166 -14.23 8.93 12.60
N GLY A 167 -14.35 9.03 11.28
CA GLY A 167 -14.66 10.28 10.58
C GLY A 167 -13.52 11.29 10.55
N VAL A 168 -12.29 10.81 10.70
CA VAL A 168 -11.08 11.61 10.50
C VAL A 168 -10.68 11.52 9.03
N LEU A 169 -10.42 12.68 8.42
CA LEU A 169 -10.00 12.75 7.02
C LEU A 169 -8.52 12.41 6.88
N ASN A 170 -8.12 11.79 5.78
CA ASN A 170 -6.72 11.48 5.55
C ASN A 170 -6.08 12.53 4.65
N PHE A 171 -4.83 12.87 4.94
CA PHE A 171 -3.96 13.62 4.05
C PHE A 171 -2.65 12.84 3.89
N SER A 172 -2.47 12.18 2.75
CA SER A 172 -1.32 11.29 2.56
C SER A 172 -0.78 11.28 1.13
N VAL A 173 0.46 10.84 0.97
CA VAL A 173 0.95 10.38 -0.34
C VAL A 173 0.08 9.23 -0.83
N LEU A 174 -0.21 9.18 -2.14
CA LEU A 174 -0.80 8.01 -2.81
C LEU A 174 0.21 6.86 -2.80
N ASP A 175 0.34 6.22 -1.64
CA ASP A 175 1.17 5.05 -1.38
C ASP A 175 0.44 4.12 -0.41
N GLY A 176 0.75 2.83 -0.46
CA GLY A 176 0.08 1.80 0.32
C GLY A 176 -1.44 1.85 0.18
N TRP A 177 -2.16 1.81 1.30
CA TRP A 177 -3.64 1.73 1.30
C TRP A 177 -4.29 3.00 0.72
N TRP A 178 -3.60 4.15 0.76
CA TRP A 178 -4.15 5.42 0.29
C TRP A 178 -4.15 5.49 -1.23
N ALA A 179 -3.20 4.85 -1.91
CA ALA A 179 -3.22 4.68 -3.37
C ALA A 179 -4.49 3.93 -3.83
N GLU A 180 -4.90 2.90 -3.10
CA GLU A 180 -6.11 2.12 -3.39
C GLU A 180 -7.40 2.88 -2.98
N GLY A 181 -7.35 3.54 -1.82
CA GLY A 181 -8.50 4.07 -1.11
C GLY A 181 -8.89 5.51 -1.43
N TYR A 182 -7.96 6.33 -1.95
CA TYR A 182 -8.22 7.74 -2.18
C TYR A 182 -9.41 7.96 -3.11
N ARG A 183 -10.28 8.88 -2.73
CA ARG A 183 -11.39 9.38 -3.55
C ARG A 183 -11.41 10.89 -3.43
N GLU A 184 -11.58 11.57 -4.55
CA GLU A 184 -11.71 13.02 -4.59
C GLU A 184 -12.84 13.49 -3.65
N GLY A 185 -12.59 14.55 -2.89
CA GLY A 185 -13.54 15.06 -1.91
C GLY A 185 -13.76 14.15 -0.71
N ALA A 186 -12.85 13.20 -0.41
CA ALA A 186 -12.88 12.34 0.78
C ALA A 186 -11.56 12.38 1.59
N GLY A 187 -10.79 13.46 1.44
CA GLY A 187 -9.44 13.65 1.98
C GLY A 187 -8.52 14.26 0.92
N TRP A 188 -7.24 14.31 1.21
CA TRP A 188 -6.23 14.95 0.36
C TRP A 188 -5.07 14.00 0.04
N ALA A 189 -4.45 14.22 -1.11
CA ALA A 189 -3.43 13.33 -1.64
C ALA A 189 -2.26 14.08 -2.27
N LEU A 190 -1.03 13.59 -2.01
CA LEU A 190 0.14 13.90 -2.84
C LEU A 190 0.27 12.85 -3.95
N SER A 191 0.89 13.21 -5.07
CA SER A 191 1.04 12.35 -6.25
C SER A 191 1.63 10.97 -5.95
N GLU A 192 1.14 9.94 -6.66
CA GLU A 192 1.72 8.60 -6.64
C GLU A 192 3.10 8.57 -7.30
N GLU A 193 3.23 9.32 -8.41
CA GLU A 193 4.49 9.42 -9.15
C GLU A 193 5.46 10.41 -8.50
N GLN A 194 6.74 10.08 -8.63
CA GLN A 194 7.86 10.91 -8.20
C GLN A 194 8.28 11.82 -9.36
N THR A 195 8.50 13.10 -9.06
CA THR A 195 8.92 14.11 -10.07
C THR A 195 10.44 14.17 -10.18
N TYR A 196 11.16 14.07 -9.07
CA TYR A 196 12.61 14.18 -9.01
C TYR A 196 13.26 12.90 -8.51
N GLU A 197 14.25 12.36 -9.20
CA GLU A 197 15.04 11.21 -8.70
C GLU A 197 15.78 11.53 -7.40
N ASN A 198 16.22 12.79 -7.23
CA ASN A 198 16.85 13.26 -6.01
C ASN A 198 15.82 13.37 -4.87
N THR A 199 16.00 12.59 -3.81
CA THR A 199 15.10 12.55 -2.66
C THR A 199 14.96 13.89 -1.94
N ALA A 200 16.03 14.69 -1.83
CA ALA A 200 15.95 15.98 -1.16
C ALA A 200 15.07 16.98 -1.93
N TYR A 201 15.19 17.03 -3.25
CA TYR A 201 14.31 17.86 -4.09
C TYR A 201 12.87 17.35 -4.09
N GLN A 202 12.66 16.03 -4.07
CA GLN A 202 11.32 15.47 -3.92
C GLN A 202 10.70 15.82 -2.57
N ASP A 203 11.48 15.79 -1.50
CA ASP A 203 11.02 16.15 -0.15
C ASP A 203 10.68 17.65 -0.05
N GLU A 204 11.46 18.53 -0.70
CA GLU A 204 11.15 19.96 -0.81
C GLU A 204 9.85 20.20 -1.58
N LEU A 205 9.68 19.56 -2.74
CA LEU A 205 8.44 19.64 -3.52
C LEU A 205 7.21 19.15 -2.73
N ASP A 206 7.33 17.98 -2.10
CA ASP A 206 6.25 17.40 -1.30
C ASP A 206 5.90 18.33 -0.13
N ALA A 207 6.89 18.92 0.56
CA ALA A 207 6.66 19.88 1.64
C ALA A 207 5.93 21.14 1.13
N GLU A 208 6.37 21.75 0.04
CA GLU A 208 5.74 22.94 -0.55
C GLU A 208 4.32 22.66 -1.03
N THR A 209 4.06 21.44 -1.54
CA THR A 209 2.71 21.00 -1.91
C THR A 209 1.83 20.82 -0.67
N ILE A 210 2.34 20.20 0.39
CA ILE A 210 1.60 20.08 1.66
C ILE A 210 1.19 21.45 2.19
N TYR A 211 2.12 22.40 2.28
CA TYR A 211 1.80 23.75 2.77
C TYR A 211 0.77 24.45 1.89
N THR A 212 0.87 24.29 0.57
CA THR A 212 -0.09 24.89 -0.37
C THR A 212 -1.48 24.31 -0.16
N MET A 213 -1.62 22.98 -0.13
CA MET A 213 -2.90 22.33 0.12
C MET A 213 -3.49 22.71 1.48
N LEU A 214 -2.67 22.85 2.53
CA LEU A 214 -3.14 23.35 3.82
C LEU A 214 -3.75 24.75 3.69
N GLU A 215 -3.07 25.67 3.00
CA GLU A 215 -3.48 27.08 2.86
C GLU A 215 -4.67 27.28 1.91
N THR A 216 -4.77 26.46 0.85
CA THR A 216 -5.74 26.66 -0.26
C THR A 216 -6.93 25.72 -0.24
N GLU A 217 -6.86 24.60 0.48
CA GLU A 217 -7.93 23.59 0.53
C GLU A 217 -8.28 23.24 1.98
N VAL A 218 -7.38 22.58 2.72
CA VAL A 218 -7.70 21.99 4.04
C VAL A 218 -8.18 23.03 5.05
N CYS A 219 -7.44 24.14 5.21
CA CYS A 219 -7.83 25.19 6.16
C CYS A 219 -9.09 25.94 5.70
N PRO A 220 -9.20 26.41 4.43
CA PRO A 220 -10.46 26.96 3.91
C PRO A 220 -11.68 26.07 4.20
N ASP A 221 -11.62 24.78 3.84
CA ASP A 221 -12.74 23.85 4.01
C ASP A 221 -13.11 23.66 5.48
N PHE A 222 -12.13 23.64 6.38
CA PHE A 222 -12.39 23.52 7.82
C PHE A 222 -13.03 24.78 8.40
N TYR A 223 -12.55 25.96 8.00
CA TYR A 223 -12.93 27.26 8.60
C TYR A 223 -14.10 27.97 7.91
N GLU A 224 -14.65 27.38 6.84
CA GLU A 224 -15.76 27.92 6.08
C GLU A 224 -16.97 28.30 6.97
N GLY A 225 -17.54 29.48 6.73
CA GLY A 225 -18.81 29.91 7.35
C GLY A 225 -18.77 30.22 8.85
N HIS A 226 -17.60 30.49 9.44
CA HIS A 226 -17.41 30.83 10.87
C HIS A 226 -17.76 29.71 11.87
N LYS A 227 -17.92 28.45 11.41
CA LYS A 227 -18.16 27.28 12.27
C LYS A 227 -17.08 26.22 12.01
N PRO A 228 -15.88 26.34 12.63
CA PRO A 228 -14.74 25.48 12.34
C PRO A 228 -15.04 23.98 12.49
N GLY A 229 -14.88 23.22 11.40
CA GLY A 229 -15.16 21.79 11.31
C GLY A 229 -16.65 21.40 11.32
N ASN A 230 -17.55 22.38 11.38
CA ASN A 230 -19.00 22.22 11.53
C ASN A 230 -19.75 22.93 10.40
N ASN A 231 -19.24 22.77 9.18
CA ASN A 231 -19.81 23.34 7.95
C ASN A 231 -20.10 22.23 6.92
N PRO A 232 -21.01 22.48 5.95
CA PRO A 232 -21.41 21.45 4.98
C PRO A 232 -20.27 20.90 4.12
N VAL A 233 -19.24 21.71 3.83
CA VAL A 233 -18.08 21.29 3.03
C VAL A 233 -17.29 20.23 3.78
N TRP A 234 -16.89 20.52 5.02
CA TRP A 234 -16.15 19.59 5.87
C TRP A 234 -16.92 18.30 6.16
N ILE A 235 -18.22 18.42 6.49
CA ILE A 235 -19.09 17.26 6.72
C ILE A 235 -19.29 16.45 5.44
N GLY A 236 -19.31 17.10 4.27
CA GLY A 236 -19.32 16.46 2.96
C GLY A 236 -18.13 15.51 2.78
N HIS A 237 -16.92 15.97 3.11
CA HIS A 237 -15.72 15.11 3.07
C HIS A 237 -15.84 13.90 3.99
N ILE A 238 -16.33 14.09 5.21
CA ILE A 238 -16.53 13.00 6.18
C ILE A 238 -17.52 11.99 5.63
N ARG A 239 -18.67 12.43 5.09
CA ARG A 239 -19.67 11.56 4.48
C ARG A 239 -19.09 10.76 3.31
N ASN A 240 -18.32 11.40 2.43
CA ASN A 240 -17.68 10.74 1.31
C ASN A 240 -16.68 9.69 1.77
N SER A 241 -15.86 9.98 2.79
CA SER A 241 -14.92 9.01 3.36
C SER A 241 -15.62 7.74 3.87
N PHE A 242 -16.75 7.88 4.57
CA PHE A 242 -17.53 6.75 5.05
C PHE A 242 -18.27 6.01 3.94
N ALA A 243 -18.80 6.71 2.94
CA ALA A 243 -19.61 6.10 1.89
C ALA A 243 -18.77 5.41 0.82
N LEU A 244 -17.64 6.01 0.44
CA LEU A 244 -16.84 5.60 -0.72
C LEU A 244 -15.62 4.77 -0.36
N ILE A 245 -15.13 4.86 0.89
CA ILE A 245 -13.86 4.25 1.30
C ILE A 245 -14.10 3.20 2.39
N ALA A 246 -14.72 3.56 3.51
CA ALA A 246 -14.84 2.69 4.69
C ALA A 246 -15.31 1.25 4.43
N PRO A 247 -16.33 0.98 3.58
CA PRO A 247 -16.84 -0.38 3.36
C PRO A 247 -15.78 -1.33 2.79
N HIS A 248 -14.80 -0.78 2.07
CA HIS A 248 -13.72 -1.56 1.48
C HIS A 248 -12.67 -1.93 2.53
N TYR A 249 -12.48 -1.21 3.63
CA TYR A 249 -11.37 -1.43 4.58
C TYR A 249 -11.80 -2.11 5.87
N THR A 250 -12.71 -3.08 5.77
CA THR A 250 -13.14 -3.88 6.93
C THR A 250 -12.32 -5.16 7.05
N MET A 251 -11.97 -5.56 8.28
CA MET A 251 -11.33 -6.85 8.55
C MET A 251 -12.18 -8.03 8.07
N ARG A 252 -13.51 -7.90 8.08
CA ARG A 252 -14.41 -8.92 7.54
C ARG A 252 -14.17 -9.15 6.05
N ARG A 253 -14.13 -8.08 5.25
CA ARG A 253 -13.84 -8.18 3.81
C ARG A 253 -12.51 -8.89 3.58
N GLN A 254 -11.46 -8.47 4.29
CA GLN A 254 -10.14 -9.12 4.19
C GLN A 254 -10.21 -10.61 4.54
N LEU A 255 -10.86 -10.98 5.64
CA LEU A 255 -10.99 -12.38 6.03
C LEU A 255 -11.79 -13.20 5.01
N ASP A 256 -12.89 -12.65 4.49
CA ASP A 256 -13.70 -13.29 3.45
C ASP A 256 -12.87 -13.56 2.18
N ASP A 257 -12.01 -12.61 1.78
CA ASP A 257 -11.07 -12.78 0.67
C ASP A 257 -10.05 -13.90 0.97
N TYR A 258 -9.47 -13.92 2.17
CA TYR A 258 -8.53 -14.95 2.59
C TYR A 258 -9.16 -16.35 2.61
N TYR A 259 -10.38 -16.46 3.13
CA TYR A 259 -11.11 -17.72 3.14
C TYR A 259 -11.37 -18.23 1.73
N ARG A 260 -11.89 -17.37 0.85
CA ARG A 260 -12.24 -17.74 -0.52
C ARG A 260 -11.03 -18.05 -1.40
N GLN A 261 -9.98 -17.24 -1.33
CA GLN A 261 -8.84 -17.35 -2.25
C GLN A 261 -7.82 -18.40 -1.81
N TYR A 262 -7.73 -18.67 -0.50
CA TYR A 262 -6.67 -19.52 0.05
C TYR A 262 -7.21 -20.62 0.96
N TYR A 263 -7.94 -20.28 2.03
CA TYR A 263 -8.18 -21.27 3.09
C TYR A 263 -9.17 -22.37 2.70
N TYR A 264 -10.22 -22.09 1.93
CA TYR A 264 -11.16 -23.14 1.49
C TYR A 264 -10.48 -24.14 0.56
N ASP A 265 -9.81 -23.67 -0.51
CA ASP A 265 -9.03 -24.51 -1.42
C ASP A 265 -7.99 -25.35 -0.67
N LEU A 266 -7.27 -24.74 0.29
CA LEU A 266 -6.27 -25.43 1.10
C LEU A 266 -6.88 -26.50 2.00
N SER A 267 -8.03 -26.20 2.62
CA SER A 267 -8.75 -27.12 3.50
C SER A 267 -9.26 -28.33 2.73
N GLU A 268 -9.94 -28.12 1.59
CA GLU A 268 -10.43 -29.19 0.73
C GLU A 268 -9.29 -30.07 0.24
N ARG A 269 -8.19 -29.46 -0.22
CA ARG A 269 -7.00 -30.19 -0.66
C ARG A 269 -6.35 -30.98 0.47
N TYR A 270 -6.27 -30.41 1.67
CA TYR A 270 -5.73 -31.10 2.83
C TYR A 270 -6.54 -32.35 3.16
N HIS A 271 -7.86 -32.25 3.22
CA HIS A 271 -8.74 -33.40 3.48
C HIS A 271 -8.59 -34.45 2.38
N HIS A 272 -8.67 -34.07 1.11
CA HIS A 272 -8.51 -35.01 0.00
C HIS A 272 -7.17 -35.77 0.02
N LEU A 273 -6.07 -35.10 0.39
CA LEU A 273 -4.74 -35.74 0.45
C LEU A 273 -4.54 -36.63 1.67
N THR A 274 -5.23 -36.34 2.78
CA THR A 274 -5.09 -37.06 4.06
C THR A 274 -6.14 -38.16 4.26
N GLU A 275 -7.17 -38.21 3.42
CA GLU A 275 -8.10 -39.33 3.32
C GLU A 275 -7.39 -40.68 3.10
N ASN A 276 -8.07 -41.77 3.45
CA ASN A 276 -7.57 -43.14 3.30
C ASN A 276 -6.16 -43.37 3.90
N GLY A 277 -5.89 -42.78 5.07
CA GLY A 277 -4.61 -42.92 5.75
C GLY A 277 -3.45 -42.15 5.12
N GLY A 278 -3.73 -41.18 4.23
CA GLY A 278 -2.69 -40.35 3.61
C GLY A 278 -2.15 -40.89 2.28
N ALA A 279 -2.82 -41.85 1.64
CA ALA A 279 -2.39 -42.41 0.36
C ALA A 279 -2.24 -41.34 -0.74
N GLY A 280 -3.07 -40.30 -0.73
CA GLY A 280 -2.96 -39.15 -1.65
C GLY A 280 -1.69 -38.33 -1.39
N LEU A 281 -1.35 -38.11 -0.12
CA LEU A 281 -0.13 -37.42 0.28
C LEU A 281 1.14 -38.20 -0.11
N GLU A 282 1.15 -39.52 0.07
CA GLU A 282 2.27 -40.38 -0.35
C GLU A 282 2.49 -40.31 -1.86
N LYS A 283 1.42 -40.46 -2.65
CA LYS A 283 1.48 -40.33 -4.12
C LYS A 283 1.99 -38.97 -4.55
N LEU A 284 1.51 -37.90 -3.90
CA LEU A 284 1.98 -36.54 -4.18
C LEU A 284 3.47 -36.39 -3.82
N GLY A 285 3.91 -36.94 -2.70
CA GLY A 285 5.31 -36.93 -2.27
C GLY A 285 6.23 -37.64 -3.26
N GLN A 286 5.85 -38.84 -3.71
CA GLN A 286 6.57 -39.61 -4.73
C GLN A 286 6.64 -38.85 -6.06
N TRP A 287 5.53 -38.24 -6.48
CA TRP A 287 5.49 -37.40 -7.67
C TRP A 287 6.44 -36.20 -7.57
N VAL A 288 6.41 -35.46 -6.45
CA VAL A 288 7.29 -34.30 -6.21
C VAL A 288 8.76 -34.72 -6.27
N GLN A 289 9.13 -35.83 -5.62
CA GLN A 289 10.51 -36.33 -5.63
C GLN A 289 10.96 -36.71 -7.05
N ARG A 290 10.12 -37.45 -7.79
CA ARG A 290 10.43 -37.88 -9.15
C ARG A 290 10.58 -36.70 -10.12
N VAL A 291 9.68 -35.73 -10.05
CA VAL A 291 9.79 -34.49 -10.85
C VAL A 291 11.06 -33.73 -10.50
N ALA A 292 11.36 -33.55 -9.20
CA ALA A 292 12.55 -32.85 -8.78
C ALA A 292 13.85 -33.53 -9.25
N SER A 293 13.91 -34.87 -9.22
CA SER A 293 15.07 -35.61 -9.72
C SER A 293 15.23 -35.55 -11.24
N SER A 294 14.12 -35.55 -11.99
CA SER A 294 14.15 -35.49 -13.46
C SER A 294 14.31 -34.07 -14.02
N TRP A 295 13.98 -33.04 -13.24
CA TRP A 295 13.94 -31.64 -13.69
C TRP A 295 15.24 -31.11 -14.34
N PRO A 296 16.45 -31.41 -13.81
CA PRO A 296 17.71 -30.98 -14.41
C PRO A 296 17.87 -31.45 -15.85
N ASP A 297 17.35 -32.63 -16.18
CA ASP A 297 17.55 -33.31 -17.46
C ASP A 297 16.48 -32.99 -18.51
N ILE A 298 15.36 -32.37 -18.12
CA ILE A 298 14.33 -31.91 -19.06
C ILE A 298 14.91 -30.85 -19.99
N ARG A 299 14.79 -31.00 -21.30
CA ARG A 299 15.33 -30.02 -22.27
C ARG A 299 14.60 -30.06 -23.59
N ALA A 300 14.60 -28.94 -24.31
CA ALA A 300 14.18 -28.95 -25.71
C ALA A 300 15.12 -29.82 -26.54
N VAL A 301 14.54 -30.59 -27.45
CA VAL A 301 15.23 -31.41 -28.45
C VAL A 301 15.16 -30.71 -29.80
N SER A 302 13.98 -30.18 -30.15
CA SER A 302 13.79 -29.46 -31.40
C SER A 302 12.65 -28.44 -31.28
N PHE A 303 12.70 -27.40 -32.11
CA PHE A 303 11.65 -26.41 -32.26
C PHE A 303 11.16 -26.46 -33.71
N ARG A 304 9.85 -26.56 -33.91
CA ARG A 304 9.21 -26.41 -35.21
C ARG A 304 8.24 -25.24 -35.13
N CYS A 305 8.75 -24.08 -35.49
CA CYS A 305 8.02 -22.84 -35.60
C CYS A 305 8.48 -22.11 -36.86
N ARG A 306 7.63 -21.25 -37.42
CA ARG A 306 8.02 -20.41 -38.54
C ARG A 306 9.16 -19.50 -38.06
N ASP A 307 10.26 -19.49 -38.80
CA ASP A 307 11.38 -18.62 -38.51
C ASP A 307 11.00 -17.16 -38.81
N SER A 308 10.63 -16.43 -37.77
CA SER A 308 10.26 -15.02 -37.83
C SER A 308 11.43 -14.10 -38.16
N THR A 309 12.68 -14.59 -38.11
CA THR A 309 13.87 -13.84 -38.56
C THR A 309 14.03 -13.90 -40.08
N ASN A 310 13.49 -14.94 -40.73
CA ASN A 310 13.55 -15.13 -42.18
C ASN A 310 12.27 -14.69 -42.91
N ALA A 311 11.09 -14.74 -42.26
CA ALA A 311 9.85 -14.21 -42.82
C ALA A 311 8.92 -13.67 -41.70
N PRO A 312 8.41 -12.43 -41.81
CA PRO A 312 7.52 -11.88 -40.80
C PRO A 312 6.22 -12.70 -40.72
N LEU A 313 5.74 -12.93 -39.50
CA LEU A 313 4.44 -13.55 -39.28
C LEU A 313 3.35 -12.53 -39.67
N GLN A 314 2.44 -12.91 -40.57
CA GLN A 314 1.38 -12.01 -41.01
C GLN A 314 0.23 -11.95 -40.01
N MET A 315 -0.22 -10.73 -39.73
CA MET A 315 -1.38 -10.46 -38.89
C MET A 315 -2.61 -11.20 -39.43
N GLY A 316 -3.37 -11.85 -38.54
CA GLY A 316 -4.56 -12.64 -38.90
C GLY A 316 -4.27 -14.03 -39.49
N GLN A 317 -3.00 -14.44 -39.68
CA GLN A 317 -2.68 -15.82 -40.03
C GLN A 317 -2.58 -16.71 -38.80
N GLU A 318 -3.09 -17.94 -38.90
CA GLU A 318 -2.85 -18.98 -37.91
C GLU A 318 -1.40 -19.45 -37.98
N CYS A 319 -0.71 -19.39 -36.85
CA CYS A 319 0.65 -19.87 -36.67
C CYS A 319 0.64 -21.09 -35.74
N VAL A 320 1.36 -22.13 -36.14
CA VAL A 320 1.56 -23.34 -35.33
C VAL A 320 2.97 -23.29 -34.74
N PHE A 321 3.04 -23.45 -33.42
CA PHE A 321 4.29 -23.57 -32.68
C PHE A 321 4.36 -24.97 -32.12
N GLU A 322 5.46 -25.68 -32.40
CA GLU A 322 5.72 -26.98 -31.80
C GLU A 322 7.11 -27.03 -31.17
N VAL A 323 7.21 -27.76 -30.06
CA VAL A 323 8.47 -28.03 -29.38
C VAL A 323 8.50 -29.49 -28.95
N ASP A 324 9.61 -30.16 -29.24
CA ASP A 324 9.90 -31.50 -28.73
C ASP A 324 10.71 -31.36 -27.45
N VAL A 325 10.23 -31.98 -26.37
CA VAL A 325 10.85 -31.89 -25.04
C VAL A 325 11.24 -33.29 -24.59
N PHE A 326 12.51 -33.48 -24.24
CA PHE A 326 12.97 -34.69 -23.58
C PHE A 326 12.47 -34.71 -22.12
N MET A 327 11.74 -35.75 -21.75
CA MET A 327 10.93 -35.77 -20.53
C MET A 327 11.62 -36.44 -19.34
N ALA A 328 12.84 -36.97 -19.51
CA ALA A 328 13.66 -37.55 -18.44
C ALA A 328 12.89 -38.55 -17.53
N GLY A 329 12.06 -39.41 -18.13
CA GLY A 329 11.27 -40.43 -17.42
C GLY A 329 9.89 -39.97 -16.91
N LEU A 330 9.50 -38.70 -17.15
CA LEU A 330 8.15 -38.20 -16.88
C LEU A 330 7.21 -38.43 -18.08
N GLN A 331 5.91 -38.49 -17.80
CA GLN A 331 4.88 -38.51 -18.85
C GLN A 331 4.59 -37.09 -19.38
N ALA A 332 4.06 -37.00 -20.60
CA ALA A 332 3.76 -35.72 -21.24
C ALA A 332 2.75 -34.87 -20.43
N GLU A 333 1.80 -35.50 -19.76
CA GLU A 333 0.77 -34.81 -18.96
C GLU A 333 1.34 -34.22 -17.66
N GLU A 334 2.54 -34.68 -17.25
CA GLU A 334 3.21 -34.25 -16.03
C GLU A 334 3.99 -32.94 -16.19
N ILE A 335 4.15 -32.45 -17.43
CA ILE A 335 4.80 -31.20 -17.75
C ILE A 335 3.86 -30.32 -18.55
N GLY A 336 3.63 -29.10 -18.08
CA GLY A 336 3.01 -28.05 -18.86
C GLY A 336 4.07 -27.30 -19.66
N VAL A 337 3.80 -27.05 -20.94
CA VAL A 337 4.63 -26.21 -21.79
C VAL A 337 3.84 -25.01 -22.24
N GLU A 338 4.48 -23.85 -22.26
CA GLU A 338 3.90 -22.59 -22.70
C GLU A 338 4.79 -21.95 -23.76
N VAL A 339 4.15 -21.30 -24.73
CA VAL A 339 4.79 -20.26 -25.55
C VAL A 339 4.43 -18.89 -24.97
N VAL A 340 5.44 -18.07 -24.79
CA VAL A 340 5.36 -16.75 -24.14
C VAL A 340 5.81 -15.70 -25.13
N PHE A 341 4.97 -14.68 -25.35
CA PHE A 341 5.27 -13.56 -26.23
C PHE A 341 5.63 -12.32 -25.41
N GLY A 342 6.63 -11.59 -25.87
CA GLY A 342 7.06 -10.32 -25.30
C GLY A 342 7.08 -9.23 -26.36
N HIS A 343 6.54 -8.05 -26.04
CA HIS A 343 6.60 -6.90 -26.93
C HIS A 343 7.99 -6.26 -26.87
N LYS A 344 8.64 -6.11 -28.02
CA LYS A 344 10.00 -5.60 -28.15
C LYS A 344 9.98 -4.11 -28.52
N VAL A 345 10.62 -3.29 -27.70
CA VAL A 345 10.84 -1.85 -27.97
C VAL A 345 12.31 -1.53 -27.76
N ASN A 346 12.96 -0.89 -28.74
CA ASN A 346 14.40 -0.57 -28.70
C ASN A 346 15.27 -1.78 -28.35
N ASP A 347 15.03 -2.91 -29.04
CA ASP A 347 15.72 -4.19 -28.87
C ASP A 347 15.65 -4.84 -27.48
N LYS A 348 14.74 -4.38 -26.61
CA LYS A 348 14.46 -5.02 -25.32
C LYS A 348 13.00 -5.41 -25.22
N VAL A 349 12.73 -6.61 -24.69
CA VAL A 349 11.39 -7.03 -24.29
C VAL A 349 11.01 -6.22 -23.05
N GLN A 350 10.02 -5.34 -23.18
CA GLN A 350 9.57 -4.46 -22.08
C GLN A 350 8.44 -5.11 -21.29
N GLU A 351 7.53 -5.80 -21.98
CA GLU A 351 6.32 -6.37 -21.38
C GLU A 351 5.99 -7.74 -21.99
N LEU A 352 5.48 -8.65 -21.16
CA LEU A 352 4.91 -9.91 -21.63
C LEU A 352 3.52 -9.62 -22.22
N SER A 353 3.35 -9.88 -23.51
CA SER A 353 2.10 -9.58 -24.23
C SER A 353 1.07 -10.69 -24.11
N SER A 354 1.51 -11.96 -24.20
CA SER A 354 0.61 -13.10 -24.06
C SER A 354 1.33 -14.39 -23.65
N VAL A 355 0.59 -15.31 -23.04
CA VAL A 355 1.07 -16.65 -22.70
C VAL A 355 0.03 -17.65 -23.17
N LYS A 356 0.46 -18.67 -23.93
CA LYS A 356 -0.41 -19.74 -24.41
C LYS A 356 0.11 -21.09 -23.96
N ALA A 357 -0.75 -21.85 -23.29
CA ALA A 357 -0.51 -23.25 -22.99
C ALA A 357 -0.45 -24.07 -24.29
N MET A 358 0.50 -24.99 -24.37
CA MET A 358 0.69 -25.92 -25.46
C MET A 358 0.18 -27.30 -25.04
N GLU A 359 -0.50 -27.99 -25.95
CA GLU A 359 -1.05 -29.32 -25.70
C GLU A 359 -0.09 -30.40 -26.19
N PRO A 360 0.09 -31.50 -25.44
CA PRO A 360 0.89 -32.64 -25.92
C PRO A 360 0.17 -33.32 -27.09
N THR A 361 0.86 -33.48 -28.21
CA THR A 361 0.31 -34.09 -29.45
C THR A 361 0.93 -35.45 -29.78
N ALA A 362 2.13 -35.73 -29.27
CA ALA A 362 2.82 -37.01 -29.43
C ALA A 362 3.75 -37.29 -28.25
N PHE A 363 3.97 -38.56 -27.94
CA PHE A 363 4.97 -39.00 -26.96
C PHE A 363 5.60 -40.31 -27.42
N LYS A 364 6.91 -40.29 -27.67
CA LYS A 364 7.66 -41.46 -28.17
C LYS A 364 9.11 -41.39 -27.69
N ASP A 365 9.67 -42.55 -27.28
CA ASP A 365 11.07 -42.71 -26.89
C ASP A 365 11.55 -41.69 -25.83
N GLY A 366 10.65 -41.31 -24.90
CA GLY A 366 10.94 -40.34 -23.84
C GLY A 366 10.91 -38.87 -24.27
N VAL A 367 10.47 -38.57 -25.49
CA VAL A 367 10.30 -37.21 -26.03
C VAL A 367 8.82 -36.92 -26.27
N ALA A 368 8.32 -35.82 -25.72
CA ALA A 368 6.96 -35.34 -25.92
C ALA A 368 6.95 -34.13 -26.86
N THR A 369 6.07 -34.14 -27.85
CA THR A 369 5.81 -33.00 -28.73
C THR A 369 4.63 -32.21 -28.16
N TYR A 370 4.82 -30.91 -27.97
CA TYR A 370 3.76 -29.98 -27.58
C TYR A 370 3.46 -29.04 -28.74
N SER A 371 2.18 -28.70 -28.94
CA SER A 371 1.72 -27.82 -30.01
C SER A 371 0.77 -26.74 -29.48
N ALA A 372 0.90 -25.52 -30.00
CA ALA A 372 -0.08 -24.45 -29.83
C ALA A 372 -0.37 -23.77 -31.16
N ARG A 373 -1.66 -23.50 -31.40
CA ARG A 373 -2.15 -22.70 -32.52
C ARG A 373 -2.58 -21.34 -32.04
N LEU A 374 -2.11 -20.31 -32.73
CA LEU A 374 -2.29 -18.91 -32.36
C LEU A 374 -2.61 -18.07 -33.58
N VAL A 375 -3.59 -17.18 -33.45
CA VAL A 375 -3.85 -16.11 -34.41
C VAL A 375 -3.18 -14.85 -33.87
N LEU A 376 -2.34 -14.22 -34.68
CA LEU A 376 -1.65 -12.99 -34.28
C LEU A 376 -2.58 -11.79 -34.54
N GLU A 377 -3.13 -11.22 -33.47
CA GLU A 377 -4.12 -10.14 -33.51
C GLU A 377 -3.51 -8.73 -33.35
N GLY A 378 -2.21 -8.62 -33.10
CA GLY A 378 -1.50 -7.34 -32.90
C GLY A 378 -0.42 -7.10 -33.95
N SER A 379 -0.28 -5.84 -34.39
CA SER A 379 0.89 -5.38 -35.13
C SER A 379 2.03 -5.03 -34.15
N GLY A 380 3.28 -5.17 -34.59
CA GLY A 380 4.47 -4.88 -33.77
C GLY A 380 5.59 -5.91 -33.92
N VAL A 381 6.69 -5.70 -33.21
CA VAL A 381 7.82 -6.64 -33.12
C VAL A 381 7.68 -7.43 -31.82
N TYR A 382 7.52 -8.74 -31.94
CA TYR A 382 7.39 -9.65 -30.80
C TYR A 382 8.50 -10.67 -30.82
N ASP A 383 9.12 -10.89 -29.66
CA ASP A 383 9.93 -12.08 -29.41
C ASP A 383 9.05 -13.12 -28.73
N TYR A 384 9.35 -14.41 -28.96
CA TYR A 384 8.70 -15.50 -28.23
C TYR A 384 9.74 -16.47 -27.68
N ALA A 385 9.37 -17.10 -26.57
CA ALA A 385 10.17 -18.13 -25.92
C ALA A 385 9.26 -19.25 -25.38
N PHE A 386 9.83 -20.43 -25.23
CA PHE A 386 9.14 -21.58 -24.66
C PHE A 386 9.58 -21.80 -23.22
N ARG A 387 8.65 -22.22 -22.37
CA ARG A 387 9.00 -22.65 -21.01
C ARG A 387 8.18 -23.85 -20.56
N ALA A 388 8.79 -24.65 -19.70
CA ALA A 388 8.20 -25.81 -19.07
C ALA A 388 8.01 -25.59 -17.56
N PHE A 389 6.95 -26.20 -17.01
CA PHE A 389 6.68 -26.27 -15.57
C PHE A 389 6.05 -27.62 -15.20
N PRO A 390 6.19 -28.13 -13.97
CA PRO A 390 5.49 -29.34 -13.54
C PRO A 390 3.97 -29.16 -13.53
N LYS A 391 3.25 -30.11 -14.09
CA LYS A 391 1.79 -30.20 -14.13
C LYS A 391 1.35 -31.49 -13.43
N ASN A 392 0.33 -31.40 -12.58
CA ASN A 392 -0.27 -32.57 -11.93
C ASN A 392 -1.80 -32.45 -12.12
N ALA A 393 -2.50 -33.58 -12.23
CA ALA A 393 -3.94 -33.62 -12.41
C ALA A 393 -4.63 -32.73 -11.36
N GLY A 394 -5.35 -31.69 -11.84
CA GLY A 394 -6.01 -30.69 -11.00
C GLY A 394 -5.23 -29.38 -10.78
N LYS A 395 -4.09 -29.17 -11.45
CA LYS A 395 -3.38 -27.88 -11.41
C LYS A 395 -3.31 -27.23 -12.79
N GLU A 396 -4.02 -26.13 -12.96
CA GLU A 396 -3.56 -25.07 -13.84
C GLU A 396 -2.26 -24.48 -13.27
N ARG A 397 -1.46 -23.85 -14.14
CA ARG A 397 -0.18 -23.24 -13.79
C ARG A 397 -0.26 -22.46 -12.47
N GLY A 398 0.71 -22.68 -11.59
CA GLY A 398 1.08 -21.64 -10.61
C GLY A 398 0.64 -21.80 -9.14
N LYS A 399 -0.16 -22.78 -8.73
CA LYS A 399 -0.37 -23.04 -7.29
C LYS A 399 0.66 -24.03 -6.73
N GLY A 400 1.91 -23.56 -6.57
CA GLY A 400 2.89 -24.14 -5.64
C GLY A 400 4.15 -24.82 -6.19
N SER A 401 4.43 -24.80 -7.50
CA SER A 401 5.74 -25.23 -8.03
C SER A 401 6.64 -24.02 -8.27
N ARG A 402 7.84 -24.02 -7.67
CA ARG A 402 8.91 -23.04 -7.96
C ARG A 402 9.76 -23.43 -9.17
N LEU A 403 9.49 -24.59 -9.77
CA LEU A 403 10.23 -25.10 -10.90
C LEU A 403 9.65 -24.54 -12.20
N LEU A 404 10.47 -23.74 -12.88
CA LEU A 404 10.23 -23.18 -14.20
C LEU A 404 11.53 -23.34 -14.99
N LYS A 405 11.44 -23.78 -16.25
CA LYS A 405 12.59 -23.93 -17.13
C LYS A 405 12.29 -23.27 -18.47
N TRP A 406 13.07 -22.28 -18.85
CA TRP A 406 13.08 -21.79 -20.23
C TRP A 406 13.76 -22.85 -21.10
N LEU A 407 13.11 -23.20 -22.21
CA LEU A 407 13.46 -24.35 -23.04
C LEU A 407 14.42 -23.99 -24.17
#